data_AF-A0A970UBL6-F1
#
_entry.id   AF-A0A970UBL6-F1
#
_cell.length_a   1.000
_cell.length_b   1.000
_cell.length_c   1.000
_cell.angle_alpha   90.00
_cell.angle_beta   90.00
_cell.angle_gamma   90.00
#
_symmetry.space_group_name_H-M   'P 1'
#
loop_
_entity.id
_entity.type
_entity.pdbx_description
1 polymer ?
#
loop_
_entity_poly.entity_id
_entity_poly.type
_entity_poly.pdbx_seq_one_letter_code
_entity_poly.pdbx_strand_id
1 'polypeptide(L)'
;TSKGAGTDLHALRPADVTVNSSRGNKDFDNGGTPHPEAIGCYSDADSWEPRDAVKGDIARAMFYMSTRYEGDHTGEPDLEIMDHVTGSSSNGVGYLGVLTAMMEWHIADPVDAAETERNEIIYSLYQYNRNPFVDHPEFAGLIWGDGLLPEPASYSTGFSSQTITLQWKDATGDLLPAGYLVRMSPTGFDDITVPQNGVAFPNDFFDKNVAYGIGKCIFGGLTAGQRYYFKIFGYTGSGSNIRYKTGSGVMHVDAVAR
;
A
#
# COMPACT_ATOMS: atom_id res chain seq x y z
N THR A 1 -39.27 3.66 25.47
CA THR A 1 -38.70 4.15 24.20
C THR A 1 -39.07 3.17 23.10
N SER A 2 -39.28 3.65 21.87
CA SER A 2 -39.53 2.79 20.70
C SER A 2 -38.27 2.02 20.32
N LYS A 3 -38.41 0.78 19.86
CA LYS A 3 -37.28 -0.03 19.36
C LYS A 3 -36.65 0.66 18.14
N GLY A 4 -35.32 0.69 18.08
CA GLY A 4 -34.52 1.29 17.00
C GLY A 4 -33.06 1.50 17.42
N ALA A 5 -32.23 2.03 16.52
CA ALA A 5 -30.77 2.17 16.70
C ALA A 5 -30.37 2.84 18.03
N GLY A 6 -31.06 3.90 18.44
CA GLY A 6 -30.77 4.62 19.70
C GLY A 6 -31.12 3.87 20.99
N THR A 7 -31.68 2.66 20.89
CA THR A 7 -32.02 1.80 22.03
C THR A 7 -31.32 0.44 21.98
N ASP A 8 -30.49 0.20 20.96
CA ASP A 8 -29.77 -1.06 20.83
C ASP A 8 -28.61 -1.10 21.83
N LEU A 9 -28.67 -2.04 22.77
CA LEU A 9 -27.65 -2.20 23.79
C LEU A 9 -26.30 -2.55 23.16
N HIS A 10 -26.22 -3.13 21.95
CA HIS A 10 -24.93 -3.38 21.30
C HIS A 10 -24.12 -2.09 21.03
N ALA A 11 -24.77 -0.92 20.96
CA ALA A 11 -24.14 0.38 20.79
C ALA A 11 -24.12 1.27 22.06
N LEU A 12 -24.74 0.83 23.16
CA LEU A 12 -24.82 1.63 24.40
C LEU A 12 -23.72 1.25 25.39
N ARG A 13 -22.93 2.24 25.79
CA ARG A 13 -21.84 2.09 26.77
C ARG A 13 -21.94 3.19 27.84
N PRO A 14 -21.59 2.90 29.10
CA PRO A 14 -21.49 3.93 30.13
C PRO A 14 -20.32 4.87 29.80
N ALA A 15 -20.55 6.17 29.92
CA ALA A 15 -19.53 7.20 29.72
C ALA A 15 -19.68 8.29 30.77
N ASP A 16 -18.57 8.95 31.11
CA ASP A 16 -18.65 10.20 31.88
C ASP A 16 -19.41 11.26 31.05
N VAL A 17 -20.25 12.05 31.71
CA VAL A 17 -21.12 13.02 31.05
C VAL A 17 -20.32 14.11 30.33
N THR A 18 -19.19 14.56 30.88
CA THR A 18 -18.35 15.58 30.26
C THR A 18 -17.62 15.00 29.05
N VAL A 19 -17.10 13.78 29.17
CA VAL A 19 -16.42 13.05 28.08
C VAL A 19 -17.39 12.74 26.95
N ASN A 20 -18.62 12.31 27.27
CA ASN A 20 -19.68 12.11 26.28
C ASN A 20 -20.03 13.42 25.57
N SER A 21 -20.11 14.52 26.30
CA SER A 21 -20.33 15.85 25.72
C SER A 21 -19.17 16.30 24.82
N SER A 22 -17.92 16.00 25.19
CA SER A 22 -16.73 16.31 24.39
C SER A 22 -16.64 15.50 23.11
N ARG A 23 -17.01 14.20 23.17
CA ARG A 23 -17.07 13.32 22.00
C ARG A 23 -18.16 13.77 21.04
N GLY A 24 -19.31 14.20 21.56
CA GLY A 24 -20.41 14.72 20.75
C GLY A 24 -20.86 13.71 19.68
N ASN A 25 -20.92 14.15 18.44
CA ASN A 25 -21.21 13.33 17.26
C ASN A 25 -19.98 13.12 16.36
N LYS A 26 -18.77 13.23 16.91
CA LYS A 26 -17.54 12.99 16.16
C LYS A 26 -17.46 11.53 15.70
N ASP A 27 -16.90 11.37 14.51
CA ASP A 27 -16.59 10.07 13.93
C ASP A 27 -15.50 9.39 14.77
N PHE A 28 -15.50 8.06 14.83
CA PHE A 28 -14.38 7.36 15.43
C PHE A 28 -13.22 7.25 14.42
N ASP A 29 -12.06 7.78 14.80
CA ASP A 29 -10.79 7.68 14.06
C ASP A 29 -9.63 7.90 15.04
N ASN A 30 -8.39 7.78 14.56
CA ASN A 30 -7.19 8.21 15.26
C ASN A 30 -7.25 9.73 15.46
N GLY A 31 -7.33 10.16 16.71
CA GLY A 31 -7.55 11.54 17.06
C GLY A 31 -6.24 12.33 17.02
N GLY A 32 -6.34 13.65 17.12
CA GLY A 32 -5.16 14.50 17.19
C GLY A 32 -4.57 14.59 18.60
N THR A 33 -5.21 15.36 19.47
CA THR A 33 -4.61 15.81 20.74
C THR A 33 -5.16 15.02 21.93
N PRO A 34 -4.34 14.70 22.95
CA PRO A 34 -4.83 14.05 24.17
C PRO A 34 -5.98 14.82 24.81
N HIS A 35 -7.05 14.11 25.19
CA HIS A 35 -8.17 14.72 25.91
C HIS A 35 -7.75 15.03 27.36
N PRO A 36 -8.04 16.24 27.89
CA PRO A 36 -7.52 16.68 29.19
C PRO A 36 -8.08 15.89 30.39
N GLU A 37 -9.28 15.33 30.26
CA GLU A 37 -9.94 14.57 31.33
C GLU A 37 -9.91 13.05 31.09
N ALA A 38 -9.96 12.63 29.83
CA ALA A 38 -10.10 11.23 29.47
C ALA A 38 -8.73 10.69 29.05
N ILE A 39 -7.93 10.30 30.06
CA ILE A 39 -6.56 9.82 29.85
C ILE A 39 -6.56 8.61 28.90
N GLY A 40 -5.75 8.69 27.85
CA GLY A 40 -5.67 7.68 26.80
C GLY A 40 -6.66 7.86 25.66
N CYS A 41 -7.57 8.83 25.73
CA CYS A 41 -8.40 9.24 24.60
C CYS A 41 -7.77 10.45 23.90
N TYR A 42 -7.97 10.55 22.59
CA TYR A 42 -7.52 11.66 21.76
C TYR A 42 -8.70 12.23 20.98
N SER A 43 -8.62 13.52 20.63
CA SER A 43 -9.66 14.15 19.83
C SER A 43 -9.10 15.33 19.04
N ASP A 44 -9.71 15.61 17.91
CA ASP A 44 -9.47 16.81 17.10
C ASP A 44 -10.82 17.45 16.70
N ALA A 45 -10.89 18.09 15.54
CA ALA A 45 -12.07 18.83 15.11
C ALA A 45 -13.28 17.93 14.83
N ASP A 46 -13.05 16.75 14.27
CA ASP A 46 -14.07 15.88 13.70
C ASP A 46 -13.96 14.41 14.15
N SER A 47 -12.87 14.02 14.81
CA SER A 47 -12.67 12.65 15.29
C SER A 47 -12.53 12.50 16.81
N TRP A 48 -12.84 11.29 17.27
CA TRP A 48 -12.61 10.81 18.62
C TRP A 48 -11.92 9.45 18.63
N GLU A 49 -10.78 9.38 19.32
CA GLU A 49 -10.06 8.15 19.58
C GLU A 49 -10.30 7.71 21.03
N PRO A 50 -10.91 6.56 21.26
CA PRO A 50 -11.06 6.01 22.59
C PRO A 50 -9.75 5.39 23.09
N ARG A 51 -9.65 5.13 24.40
CA ARG A 51 -8.51 4.40 24.99
C ARG A 51 -8.33 3.02 24.35
N ASP A 52 -7.08 2.56 24.29
CA ASP A 52 -6.71 1.30 23.64
C ASP A 52 -7.52 0.09 24.13
N ALA A 53 -7.82 0.02 25.42
CA ALA A 53 -8.54 -1.11 26.04
C ALA A 53 -10.04 -1.24 25.67
N VAL A 54 -10.57 -0.37 24.81
CA VAL A 54 -11.96 -0.48 24.32
C VAL A 54 -12.07 -0.22 22.80
N LYS A 55 -10.92 -0.14 22.11
CA LYS A 55 -10.87 0.20 20.69
C LYS A 55 -11.53 -0.91 19.86
N GLY A 56 -11.26 -2.18 20.19
CA GLY A 56 -11.84 -3.34 19.51
C GLY A 56 -13.33 -3.49 19.80
N ASP A 57 -13.74 -3.28 21.06
CA ASP A 57 -15.14 -3.26 21.49
C ASP A 57 -15.98 -2.25 20.71
N ILE A 58 -15.42 -1.05 20.49
CA ILE A 58 -16.08 0.01 19.72
C ILE A 58 -16.11 -0.38 18.24
N ALA A 59 -15.01 -0.87 17.67
CA ALA A 59 -14.96 -1.30 16.28
C ALA A 59 -16.03 -2.38 15.98
N ARG A 60 -16.14 -3.41 16.81
CA ARG A 60 -17.15 -4.48 16.65
C ARG A 60 -18.59 -3.98 16.86
N ALA A 61 -18.80 -3.00 17.74
CA ALA A 61 -20.09 -2.34 17.86
C ALA A 61 -20.43 -1.54 16.59
N MET A 62 -19.46 -0.83 16.00
CA MET A 62 -19.69 -0.07 14.77
C MET A 62 -19.94 -0.98 13.57
N PHE A 63 -19.18 -2.07 13.41
CA PHE A 63 -19.43 -3.07 12.37
C PHE A 63 -20.85 -3.62 12.47
N TYR A 64 -21.31 -3.95 13.68
CA TYR A 64 -22.69 -4.37 13.92
C TYR A 64 -23.70 -3.29 13.56
N MET A 65 -23.48 -2.05 13.98
CA MET A 65 -24.43 -0.96 13.76
C MET A 65 -24.55 -0.61 12.28
N SER A 66 -23.45 -0.64 11.53
CA SER A 66 -23.46 -0.52 10.07
C SER A 66 -24.32 -1.64 9.49
N THR A 67 -23.92 -2.91 9.68
CA THR A 67 -24.60 -4.08 9.09
C THR A 67 -26.07 -4.22 9.48
N ARG A 68 -26.45 -3.83 10.70
CA ARG A 68 -27.83 -3.92 11.15
C ARG A 68 -28.68 -2.78 10.60
N TYR A 69 -28.14 -1.57 10.49
CA TYR A 69 -28.90 -0.36 10.18
C TYR A 69 -28.43 0.26 8.87
N GLU A 70 -28.58 -0.47 7.77
CA GLU A 70 -28.20 -0.07 6.40
C GLU A 70 -29.34 0.69 5.67
N GLY A 71 -30.27 1.30 6.41
CA GLY A 71 -31.36 2.12 5.85
C GLY A 71 -32.44 1.38 5.03
N ASP A 72 -32.45 0.05 5.00
CA ASP A 72 -33.34 -0.78 4.18
C ASP A 72 -34.76 -0.95 4.75
N HIS A 73 -34.98 -0.57 6.01
CA HIS A 73 -36.28 -0.60 6.68
C HIS A 73 -36.82 0.81 6.97
N THR A 74 -38.12 1.01 6.72
CA THR A 74 -38.80 2.29 6.94
C THR A 74 -38.63 2.80 8.37
N GLY A 75 -37.93 3.93 8.51
CA GLY A 75 -37.72 4.59 9.80
C GLY A 75 -36.45 4.15 10.55
N GLU A 76 -35.63 3.28 9.96
CA GLU A 76 -34.27 3.01 10.44
C GLU A 76 -33.26 4.01 9.85
N PRO A 77 -32.20 4.37 10.58
CA PRO A 77 -31.12 5.17 10.02
C PRO A 77 -30.32 4.36 9.00
N ASP A 78 -29.61 5.08 8.14
CA ASP A 78 -28.63 4.55 7.20
C ASP A 78 -27.24 4.83 7.80
N LEU A 79 -26.69 3.85 8.52
CA LEU A 79 -25.42 3.95 9.23
C LEU A 79 -24.33 3.28 8.40
N GLU A 80 -23.26 4.03 8.14
CA GLU A 80 -22.18 3.54 7.29
C GLU A 80 -20.81 3.75 7.96
N ILE A 81 -19.90 2.80 7.74
CA ILE A 81 -18.47 2.95 8.01
C ILE A 81 -17.78 3.33 6.70
N MET A 82 -17.01 4.43 6.71
CA MET A 82 -16.39 5.02 5.52
C MET A 82 -14.87 4.95 5.57
N ASP A 83 -14.18 5.14 4.45
CA ASP A 83 -12.71 5.23 4.40
C ASP A 83 -12.15 6.62 4.76
N HIS A 84 -13.00 7.57 5.13
CA HIS A 84 -12.64 8.94 5.50
C HIS A 84 -13.59 9.52 6.54
N VAL A 85 -13.10 10.53 7.30
CA VAL A 85 -13.92 11.31 8.22
C VAL A 85 -14.83 12.24 7.42
N THR A 86 -16.08 12.32 7.83
CA THR A 86 -17.02 13.28 7.25
C THR A 86 -17.32 14.33 8.32
N GLY A 87 -16.93 15.58 8.06
CA GLY A 87 -17.41 16.67 8.91
C GLY A 87 -18.94 16.62 9.05
N SER A 88 -19.49 17.24 10.09
CA SER A 88 -20.87 17.07 10.61
C SER A 88 -22.06 17.32 9.64
N SER A 89 -21.84 17.44 8.34
CA SER A 89 -22.84 17.53 7.28
C SER A 89 -22.90 16.23 6.47
N SER A 90 -23.44 15.19 7.08
CA SER A 90 -23.93 14.04 6.34
C SER A 90 -25.41 14.26 6.00
N ASN A 91 -25.78 14.06 4.74
CA ASN A 91 -27.13 14.29 4.21
C ASN A 91 -28.14 13.24 4.72
N GLY A 92 -28.26 13.07 6.04
CA GLY A 92 -29.10 12.06 6.67
C GLY A 92 -28.46 10.68 6.84
N VAL A 93 -27.19 10.51 6.45
CA VAL A 93 -26.40 9.28 6.63
C VAL A 93 -25.61 9.37 7.94
N GLY A 94 -25.68 8.36 8.81
CA GLY A 94 -24.99 8.36 10.09
C GLY A 94 -23.62 7.71 9.98
N TYR A 95 -22.58 8.49 9.74
CA TYR A 95 -21.22 7.95 9.69
C TYR A 95 -20.72 7.58 11.08
N LEU A 96 -20.15 6.38 11.18
CA LEU A 96 -19.78 5.78 12.46
C LEU A 96 -18.28 5.94 12.76
N GLY A 97 -17.44 6.01 11.73
CA GLY A 97 -16.00 6.11 11.86
C GLY A 97 -15.25 5.71 10.59
N VAL A 98 -13.93 5.84 10.64
CA VAL A 98 -13.02 5.51 9.55
C VAL A 98 -12.69 4.01 9.57
N LEU A 99 -12.92 3.33 8.44
CA LEU A 99 -12.79 1.90 8.26
C LEU A 99 -11.38 1.40 8.59
N THR A 100 -10.37 2.19 8.21
CA THR A 100 -8.97 1.88 8.47
C THR A 100 -8.70 1.78 9.98
N ALA A 101 -9.10 2.80 10.73
CA ALA A 101 -9.02 2.80 12.18
C ALA A 101 -9.86 1.67 12.80
N MET A 102 -11.10 1.44 12.33
CA MET A 102 -11.94 0.36 12.86
C MET A 102 -11.27 -1.02 12.71
N MET A 103 -10.68 -1.30 11.55
CA MET A 103 -10.00 -2.56 11.29
C MET A 103 -8.71 -2.71 12.09
N GLU A 104 -7.89 -1.64 12.19
CA GLU A 104 -6.68 -1.63 13.02
C GLU A 104 -7.03 -1.88 14.50
N TRP A 105 -8.04 -1.20 15.00
CA TRP A 105 -8.53 -1.32 16.38
C TRP A 105 -9.08 -2.72 16.67
N HIS A 106 -9.86 -3.27 15.74
CA HIS A 106 -10.38 -4.64 15.83
C HIS A 106 -9.25 -5.69 15.93
N ILE A 107 -8.16 -5.51 15.18
CA ILE A 107 -7.01 -6.43 15.18
C ILE A 107 -6.17 -6.24 16.46
N ALA A 108 -5.95 -4.98 16.87
CA ALA A 108 -5.09 -4.65 18.01
C ALA A 108 -5.72 -5.01 19.37
N ASP A 109 -7.06 -5.00 19.47
CA ASP A 109 -7.83 -5.29 20.68
C ASP A 109 -8.83 -6.45 20.41
N PRO A 110 -8.37 -7.73 20.49
CA PRO A 110 -9.21 -8.89 20.25
C PRO A 110 -10.37 -9.02 21.23
N VAL A 111 -11.40 -9.78 20.85
CA VAL A 111 -12.55 -10.08 21.73
C VAL A 111 -12.06 -10.68 23.05
N ASP A 112 -12.53 -10.10 24.16
CA ASP A 112 -12.21 -10.56 25.49
C ASP A 112 -13.42 -11.22 26.19
N ALA A 113 -13.18 -11.72 27.40
CA ALA A 113 -14.21 -12.39 28.19
C ALA A 113 -15.35 -11.45 28.60
N ALA A 114 -15.06 -10.17 28.86
CA ALA A 114 -16.06 -9.19 29.29
C ALA A 114 -16.99 -8.83 28.13
N GLU A 115 -16.45 -8.69 26.92
CA GLU A 115 -17.24 -8.44 25.72
C GLU A 115 -18.10 -9.65 25.35
N THR A 116 -17.54 -10.87 25.46
CA THR A 116 -18.29 -12.12 25.25
C THR A 116 -19.45 -12.22 26.25
N GLU A 117 -19.20 -12.03 27.55
CA GLU A 117 -20.22 -12.06 28.60
C GLU A 117 -21.30 -11.00 28.35
N ARG A 118 -20.91 -9.81 27.92
CA ARG A 118 -21.85 -8.74 27.58
C ARG A 118 -22.76 -9.12 26.41
N ASN A 119 -22.20 -9.73 25.35
CA ASN A 119 -22.98 -10.22 24.20
C ASN A 119 -23.98 -11.30 24.65
N GLU A 120 -23.57 -12.21 25.54
CA GLU A 120 -24.44 -13.24 26.13
C GLU A 120 -25.56 -12.65 26.98
N ILE A 121 -25.28 -11.64 27.81
CA ILE A 121 -26.28 -10.98 28.66
C ILE A 121 -27.33 -10.27 27.79
N ILE A 122 -26.91 -9.53 26.76
CA ILE A 122 -27.83 -8.84 25.85
C ILE A 122 -28.74 -9.84 25.14
N TYR A 123 -28.17 -10.94 24.66
CA TYR A 123 -28.91 -12.01 24.01
C TYR A 123 -29.89 -12.70 24.99
N SER A 124 -29.40 -13.18 26.13
CA SER A 124 -30.19 -14.06 27.00
C SER A 124 -31.25 -13.33 27.83
N LEU A 125 -31.01 -12.06 28.21
CA LEU A 125 -31.86 -11.35 29.18
C LEU A 125 -32.62 -10.15 28.61
N TYR A 126 -32.16 -9.54 27.50
CA TYR A 126 -32.66 -8.22 27.08
C TYR A 126 -33.25 -8.17 25.66
N GLN A 127 -32.42 -8.33 24.62
CA GLN A 127 -32.82 -8.08 23.22
C GLN A 127 -32.90 -9.34 22.34
N TYR A 128 -32.33 -10.46 22.77
CA TYR A 128 -32.41 -11.74 22.06
C TYR A 128 -31.79 -11.75 20.65
N ASN A 129 -30.86 -10.82 20.40
CA ASN A 129 -29.99 -10.79 19.22
C ASN A 129 -28.52 -10.67 19.64
N ARG A 130 -27.63 -11.22 18.80
CA ARG A 130 -26.18 -11.27 19.01
C ARG A 130 -25.48 -10.24 18.15
N ASN A 131 -24.36 -9.69 18.63
CA ASN A 131 -23.40 -9.05 17.76
C ASN A 131 -22.53 -10.15 17.11
N PRO A 132 -22.65 -10.40 15.79
CA PRO A 132 -21.90 -11.47 15.13
C PRO A 132 -20.40 -11.17 15.07
N PHE A 133 -19.97 -9.91 15.17
CA PHE A 133 -18.55 -9.55 15.16
C PHE A 133 -17.86 -9.82 16.51
N VAL A 134 -18.63 -10.04 17.58
CA VAL A 134 -18.11 -10.55 18.87
C VAL A 134 -18.01 -12.07 18.83
N ASP A 135 -18.98 -12.75 18.23
CA ASP A 135 -18.99 -14.22 18.13
C ASP A 135 -18.02 -14.76 17.06
N HIS A 136 -17.89 -14.01 15.97
CA HIS A 136 -17.14 -14.32 14.75
C HIS A 136 -16.35 -13.08 14.31
N PRO A 137 -15.29 -12.69 15.04
CA PRO A 137 -14.48 -11.51 14.69
C PRO A 137 -13.91 -11.58 13.27
N GLU A 138 -13.67 -12.78 12.73
CA GLU A 138 -13.22 -12.99 11.35
C GLU A 138 -14.14 -12.38 10.29
N PHE A 139 -15.43 -12.17 10.59
CA PHE A 139 -16.36 -11.55 9.66
C PHE A 139 -15.97 -10.13 9.29
N ALA A 140 -15.32 -9.38 10.20
CA ALA A 140 -14.84 -8.04 9.89
C ALA A 140 -13.82 -8.07 8.74
N GLY A 141 -12.88 -9.02 8.79
CA GLY A 141 -11.91 -9.24 7.72
C GLY A 141 -12.53 -9.76 6.43
N LEU A 142 -13.59 -10.58 6.49
CA LEU A 142 -14.25 -11.08 5.29
C LEU A 142 -15.12 -10.03 4.58
N ILE A 143 -15.67 -9.08 5.32
CA ILE A 143 -16.55 -8.03 4.77
C ILE A 143 -15.72 -6.80 4.34
N TRP A 144 -14.72 -6.41 5.13
CA TRP A 144 -13.96 -5.19 4.92
C TRP A 144 -12.43 -5.37 4.73
N GLY A 145 -11.90 -6.58 4.90
CA GLY A 145 -10.46 -6.85 4.85
C GLY A 145 -9.84 -6.76 3.45
N ASP A 146 -10.63 -6.81 2.38
CA ASP A 146 -10.14 -6.64 1.01
C ASP A 146 -9.70 -5.18 0.69
N GLY A 147 -9.91 -4.25 1.63
CA GLY A 147 -9.55 -2.83 1.48
C GLY A 147 -8.28 -2.38 2.23
N LEU A 148 -7.70 -3.22 3.10
CA LEU A 148 -6.56 -2.83 3.95
C LEU A 148 -5.51 -3.92 4.00
N LEU A 149 -4.82 -4.10 2.87
CA LEU A 149 -3.55 -4.79 2.92
C LEU A 149 -2.56 -3.92 3.70
N PRO A 150 -1.76 -4.52 4.61
CA PRO A 150 -0.74 -3.79 5.34
C PRO A 150 0.19 -3.08 4.36
N GLU A 151 0.65 -1.89 4.73
CA GLU A 151 1.66 -1.18 3.94
C GLU A 151 2.88 -2.08 3.70
N PRO A 152 3.55 -1.98 2.53
CA PRO A 152 4.73 -2.78 2.27
C PRO A 152 5.78 -2.57 3.36
N ALA A 153 6.24 -3.66 3.98
CA ALA A 153 7.17 -3.67 5.11
C ALA A 153 8.58 -3.11 4.78
N SER A 154 8.79 -2.55 3.60
CA SER A 154 10.10 -2.07 3.15
C SER A 154 9.97 -0.89 2.21
N TYR A 155 10.81 0.12 2.45
CA TYR A 155 10.99 1.24 1.53
C TYR A 155 11.63 0.78 0.22
N SER A 156 11.36 1.52 -0.86
CA SER A 156 12.08 1.41 -2.11
C SER A 156 13.59 1.58 -1.87
N THR A 157 14.39 0.58 -2.24
CA THR A 157 15.86 0.68 -2.23
C THR A 157 16.37 0.93 -3.66
N GLY A 158 17.56 1.54 -3.80
CA GLY A 158 18.16 1.78 -5.12
C GLY A 158 17.57 2.94 -5.94
N PHE A 159 16.81 3.84 -5.32
CA PHE A 159 16.31 5.06 -5.98
C PHE A 159 17.48 6.04 -6.24
N SER A 160 17.87 6.22 -7.50
CA SER A 160 19.02 7.06 -7.87
C SER A 160 18.81 7.77 -9.21
N SER A 161 19.48 8.92 -9.38
CA SER A 161 19.50 9.70 -10.63
C SER A 161 20.78 9.49 -11.46
N GLN A 162 21.71 8.66 -10.97
CA GLN A 162 23.06 8.51 -11.52
C GLN A 162 23.06 7.57 -12.72
N THR A 163 22.79 8.15 -13.89
CA THR A 163 22.59 7.41 -15.14
C THR A 163 23.42 7.96 -16.30
N ILE A 164 23.76 7.08 -17.25
CA ILE A 164 24.30 7.45 -18.56
C ILE A 164 23.35 6.88 -19.61
N THR A 165 22.81 7.76 -20.46
CA THR A 165 22.00 7.38 -21.62
C THR A 165 22.89 7.35 -22.86
N LEU A 166 22.90 6.21 -23.54
CA LEU A 166 23.58 6.02 -24.81
C LEU A 166 22.57 5.95 -25.94
N GLN A 167 22.91 6.56 -27.07
CA GLN A 167 22.09 6.57 -28.27
C GLN A 167 22.96 6.26 -29.48
N TRP A 168 22.39 5.52 -30.43
CA TRP A 168 23.04 5.20 -31.71
C TRP A 168 21.99 5.11 -32.81
N LYS A 169 22.48 5.09 -34.05
CA LYS A 169 21.66 4.80 -35.22
C LYS A 169 21.80 3.32 -35.58
N ASP A 170 20.69 2.68 -35.91
CA ASP A 170 20.70 1.28 -36.30
C ASP A 170 21.55 1.00 -37.54
N ALA A 171 22.23 -0.14 -37.54
CA ALA A 171 22.98 -0.63 -38.67
C ALA A 171 22.02 -1.00 -39.82
N THR A 172 22.40 -0.63 -41.05
CA THR A 172 21.64 -0.91 -42.27
C THR A 172 22.38 -1.92 -43.15
N GLY A 173 21.66 -2.56 -44.08
CA GLY A 173 22.24 -3.51 -45.05
C GLY A 173 21.38 -4.77 -45.20
N ASP A 174 21.93 -5.76 -45.91
CA ASP A 174 21.20 -6.98 -46.29
C ASP A 174 20.99 -7.96 -45.12
N LEU A 175 21.91 -7.97 -44.15
CA LEU A 175 21.78 -8.75 -42.92
C LEU A 175 21.74 -7.80 -41.72
N LEU A 176 20.53 -7.61 -41.20
CA LEU A 176 20.31 -6.77 -40.03
C LEU A 176 20.70 -7.49 -38.74
N PRO A 177 21.20 -6.77 -37.72
CA PRO A 177 21.39 -7.34 -36.39
C PRO A 177 20.08 -7.84 -35.79
N ALA A 178 20.14 -8.91 -35.00
CA ALA A 178 19.07 -9.25 -34.07
C ALA A 178 19.05 -8.30 -32.87
N GLY A 179 20.22 -7.77 -32.49
CA GLY A 179 20.37 -6.79 -31.43
C GLY A 179 21.80 -6.27 -31.31
N TYR A 180 22.05 -5.51 -30.24
CA TYR A 180 23.34 -4.95 -29.90
C TYR A 180 23.70 -5.30 -28.47
N LEU A 181 24.94 -5.71 -28.25
CA LEU A 181 25.57 -5.83 -26.94
C LEU A 181 26.36 -4.55 -26.67
N VAL A 182 25.94 -3.79 -25.67
CA VAL A 182 26.65 -2.61 -25.16
C VAL A 182 27.39 -3.02 -23.90
N ARG A 183 28.72 -2.87 -23.90
CA ARG A 183 29.60 -3.23 -22.80
C ARG A 183 30.23 -1.98 -22.18
N MET A 184 30.38 -1.97 -20.85
CA MET A 184 30.89 -0.84 -20.08
C MET A 184 32.16 -1.20 -19.28
N SER A 185 33.05 -0.22 -19.07
CA SER A 185 34.13 -0.28 -18.09
C SER A 185 34.28 1.05 -17.34
N PRO A 186 34.58 1.06 -16.02
CA PRO A 186 34.91 2.27 -15.27
C PRO A 186 36.37 2.73 -15.45
N THR A 187 37.24 1.89 -16.02
CA THR A 187 38.71 2.10 -16.02
C THR A 187 39.28 2.46 -17.38
N GLY A 188 38.70 1.97 -18.48
CA GLY A 188 39.17 2.28 -19.83
C GLY A 188 38.58 1.41 -20.94
N PHE A 189 38.84 1.77 -22.19
CA PHE A 189 38.39 0.99 -23.35
C PHE A 189 39.08 -0.37 -23.46
N ASP A 190 40.31 -0.52 -23.00
CA ASP A 190 41.09 -1.75 -23.13
C ASP A 190 40.58 -2.86 -22.21
N ASP A 191 39.93 -2.50 -21.11
CA ASP A 191 39.30 -3.45 -20.18
C ASP A 191 37.98 -4.03 -20.71
N ILE A 192 37.43 -3.44 -21.79
CA ILE A 192 36.25 -3.97 -22.47
C ILE A 192 36.70 -5.03 -23.47
N THR A 193 36.65 -6.29 -23.02
CA THR A 193 37.01 -7.46 -23.82
C THR A 193 36.08 -7.62 -25.03
N VAL A 194 36.62 -8.12 -26.14
CA VAL A 194 35.83 -8.36 -27.36
C VAL A 194 34.97 -9.63 -27.16
N PRO A 195 33.64 -9.59 -27.40
CA PRO A 195 32.78 -10.76 -27.22
C PRO A 195 33.12 -11.84 -28.26
N GLN A 196 33.07 -13.10 -27.83
CA GLN A 196 33.38 -14.26 -28.67
C GLN A 196 32.11 -14.88 -29.25
N ASN A 197 32.19 -15.33 -30.50
CA ASN A 197 31.08 -16.02 -31.16
C ASN A 197 30.70 -17.31 -30.42
N GLY A 198 29.40 -17.54 -30.24
CA GLY A 198 28.85 -18.68 -29.51
C GLY A 198 28.81 -18.53 -27.99
N VAL A 199 29.26 -17.40 -27.45
CA VAL A 199 29.17 -17.08 -26.01
C VAL A 199 28.22 -15.90 -25.83
N ALA A 200 27.03 -16.17 -25.26
CA ALA A 200 26.07 -15.13 -24.97
C ALA A 200 26.42 -14.41 -23.64
N PHE A 201 26.21 -13.10 -23.60
CA PHE A 201 26.40 -12.27 -22.41
C PHE A 201 25.04 -11.93 -21.80
N PRO A 202 24.80 -12.20 -20.51
CA PRO A 202 23.56 -11.79 -19.85
C PRO A 202 23.48 -10.26 -19.69
N ASN A 203 22.28 -9.76 -19.39
CA ASN A 203 22.13 -8.37 -18.95
C ASN A 203 22.57 -8.25 -17.48
N ASP A 204 23.52 -7.38 -17.21
CA ASP A 204 24.01 -7.09 -15.86
C ASP A 204 24.47 -5.62 -15.74
N PHE A 205 25.34 -5.33 -14.76
CA PHE A 205 25.87 -3.99 -14.54
C PHE A 205 26.81 -3.52 -15.67
N PHE A 206 27.59 -4.42 -16.26
CA PHE A 206 28.59 -4.11 -17.28
C PHE A 206 28.07 -4.34 -18.70
N ASP A 207 27.09 -5.22 -18.88
CA ASP A 207 26.63 -5.69 -20.18
C ASP A 207 25.12 -5.48 -20.38
N LYS A 208 24.73 -4.89 -21.51
CA LYS A 208 23.33 -4.70 -21.92
C LYS A 208 23.08 -5.14 -23.36
N ASN A 209 22.14 -6.04 -23.52
CA ASN A 209 21.59 -6.47 -24.81
C ASN A 209 20.36 -5.63 -25.15
N VAL A 210 20.35 -5.06 -26.34
CA VAL A 210 19.32 -4.14 -26.82
C VAL A 210 18.82 -4.63 -28.17
N ALA A 211 17.52 -4.86 -28.29
CA ALA A 211 16.92 -5.32 -29.54
C ALA A 211 17.15 -4.32 -30.68
N TYR A 212 17.27 -4.83 -31.90
CA TYR A 212 17.33 -3.99 -33.10
C TYR A 212 16.08 -3.10 -33.22
N GLY A 213 16.25 -1.84 -33.64
CA GLY A 213 15.15 -0.86 -33.76
C GLY A 213 14.97 0.08 -32.57
N ILE A 214 15.66 -0.16 -31.45
CA ILE A 214 15.52 0.67 -30.23
C ILE A 214 16.47 1.88 -30.24
N GLY A 215 17.72 1.70 -30.68
CA GLY A 215 18.71 2.78 -30.81
C GLY A 215 19.11 3.50 -29.51
N LYS A 216 18.75 2.99 -28.32
CA LYS A 216 19.07 3.60 -27.02
C LYS A 216 19.20 2.58 -25.89
N CYS A 217 20.03 2.88 -24.90
CA CYS A 217 20.03 2.20 -23.60
C CYS A 217 20.47 3.13 -22.47
N ILE A 218 20.15 2.72 -21.23
CA ILE A 218 20.47 3.46 -20.01
C ILE A 218 21.24 2.54 -19.06
N PHE A 219 22.41 2.99 -18.61
CA PHE A 219 23.12 2.45 -17.46
C PHE A 219 22.78 3.29 -16.23
N GLY A 220 22.44 2.64 -15.11
CA GLY A 220 22.06 3.29 -13.85
C GLY A 220 22.76 2.65 -12.66
N GLY A 221 22.63 3.25 -11.47
CA GLY A 221 23.40 2.83 -10.30
C GLY A 221 24.91 3.12 -10.45
N LEU A 222 25.25 4.11 -11.28
CA LEU A 222 26.63 4.53 -11.50
C LEU A 222 27.12 5.42 -10.36
N THR A 223 28.44 5.65 -10.28
CA THR A 223 29.03 6.59 -9.32
C THR A 223 29.14 7.98 -9.92
N ALA A 224 28.56 8.99 -9.27
CA ALA A 224 28.55 10.37 -9.73
C ALA A 224 29.98 10.91 -9.90
N GLY A 225 30.22 11.60 -11.01
CA GLY A 225 31.54 12.13 -11.36
C GLY A 225 32.54 11.09 -11.87
N GLN A 226 32.24 9.79 -11.81
CA GLN A 226 33.08 8.75 -12.43
C GLN A 226 32.88 8.74 -13.94
N ARG A 227 34.00 8.63 -14.68
CA ARG A 227 33.99 8.41 -16.13
C ARG A 227 33.84 6.92 -16.41
N TYR A 228 32.94 6.59 -17.33
CA TYR A 228 32.72 5.24 -17.84
C TYR A 228 32.95 5.21 -19.35
N TYR A 229 33.41 4.08 -19.83
CA TYR A 229 33.78 3.79 -21.21
C TYR A 229 32.83 2.74 -21.76
N PHE A 230 32.43 2.86 -23.02
CA PHE A 230 31.44 1.99 -23.65
C PHE A 230 31.88 1.52 -25.03
N LYS A 231 31.58 0.27 -25.37
CA LYS A 231 31.66 -0.29 -26.74
C LYS A 231 30.35 -0.96 -27.11
N ILE A 232 29.94 -0.86 -28.37
CA ILE A 232 28.71 -1.48 -28.88
C ILE A 232 29.01 -2.47 -30.01
N PHE A 233 28.46 -3.68 -29.89
CA PHE A 233 28.64 -4.79 -30.82
C PHE A 233 27.28 -5.26 -31.34
N GLY A 234 26.98 -5.05 -32.63
CA GLY A 234 25.81 -5.67 -33.25
C GLY A 234 25.99 -7.20 -33.33
N TYR A 235 24.92 -7.96 -33.15
CA TYR A 235 24.96 -9.42 -33.23
C TYR A 235 23.76 -10.01 -33.96
N THR A 236 23.92 -11.23 -34.46
CA THR A 236 22.84 -12.08 -34.97
C THR A 236 22.78 -13.40 -34.19
N GLY A 237 21.65 -14.10 -34.28
CA GLY A 237 21.43 -15.36 -33.56
C GLY A 237 21.26 -15.18 -32.04
N SER A 238 21.31 -16.30 -31.32
CA SER A 238 21.16 -16.37 -29.86
C SER A 238 21.84 -17.62 -29.30
N GLY A 239 22.09 -17.65 -27.98
CA GLY A 239 22.73 -18.78 -27.31
C GLY A 239 24.07 -19.16 -27.95
N SER A 240 24.29 -20.45 -28.20
CA SER A 240 25.50 -20.96 -28.86
C SER A 240 25.63 -20.56 -30.34
N ASN A 241 24.55 -20.08 -30.95
CA ASN A 241 24.51 -19.63 -32.35
C ASN A 241 24.75 -18.13 -32.51
N ILE A 242 25.01 -17.40 -31.42
CA ILE A 242 25.25 -15.97 -31.48
C ILE A 242 26.53 -15.64 -32.26
N ARG A 243 26.47 -14.59 -33.08
CA ARG A 243 27.57 -14.08 -33.89
C ARG A 243 27.67 -12.56 -33.76
N TYR A 244 28.80 -12.07 -33.27
CA TYR A 244 29.04 -10.65 -33.04
C TYR A 244 29.80 -10.01 -34.20
N LYS A 245 29.45 -8.77 -34.53
CA LYS A 245 30.21 -7.92 -35.44
C LYS A 245 31.36 -7.29 -34.66
N THR A 246 32.55 -7.84 -34.84
CA THR A 246 33.80 -7.36 -34.22
C THR A 246 34.72 -6.74 -35.28
N GLY A 247 35.76 -6.01 -34.84
CA GLY A 247 36.76 -5.39 -35.71
C GLY A 247 36.98 -3.90 -35.42
N SER A 248 37.77 -3.22 -36.26
CA SER A 248 38.15 -1.80 -36.09
C SER A 248 36.97 -0.82 -36.22
N GLY A 249 35.84 -1.26 -36.79
CA GLY A 249 34.62 -0.44 -36.91
C GLY A 249 33.71 -0.44 -35.68
N VAL A 250 34.12 -1.04 -34.57
CA VAL A 250 33.33 -1.05 -33.32
C VAL A 250 33.26 0.37 -32.75
N MET A 251 32.03 0.88 -32.63
CA MET A 251 31.79 2.20 -32.03
C MET A 251 32.06 2.17 -30.53
N HIS A 252 32.60 3.28 -30.04
CA HIS A 252 32.92 3.48 -28.64
C HIS A 252 32.73 4.95 -28.24
N VAL A 253 32.41 5.16 -26.97
CA VAL A 253 32.21 6.49 -26.38
C VAL A 253 32.51 6.41 -24.89
N ASP A 254 32.87 7.54 -24.29
CA ASP A 254 32.96 7.68 -22.84
C ASP A 254 32.09 8.84 -22.34
N ALA A 255 31.62 8.72 -21.10
CA ALA A 255 30.76 9.70 -20.47
C ALA A 255 30.95 9.72 -18.95
N VAL A 256 30.67 10.86 -18.33
CA VAL A 256 30.71 11.03 -16.88
C VAL A 256 29.30 10.92 -16.33
N ALA A 257 29.09 10.06 -15.33
CA ALA A 257 27.79 9.90 -14.69
C ALA A 257 27.42 11.19 -13.93
N ARG A 258 26.21 11.68 -14.18
CA ARG A 258 25.64 12.89 -13.56
C ARG A 258 24.57 12.54 -12.55
#